data_AF-I6Y9M6-F1
#
_entry.id   AF-I6Y9M6-F1
#
_cell.length_a   1.000
_cell.length_b   1.000
_cell.length_c   1.000
_cell.angle_alpha   90.00
_cell.angle_beta   90.00
_cell.angle_gamma   90.00
#
_symmetry.space_group_name_H-M   'P 1'
#
loop_
_entity.id
_entity.type
_entity.pdbx_description
1 polymer ?
#
loop_
_entity_poly.entity_id
_entity_poly.type
_entity_poly.pdbx_seq_one_letter_code
_entity_poly.pdbx_strand_id
1 'polypeptide(L)'
;MLAAAVLAWMGVLCVCDVRQRRLPNWLTLPGAGVILLFAGLAGRGVPALAGAAALAGVYLLVHLALPAAMGAGDVKLAIGLGGLTGCFGVEVWFLAALAAPLLTAVCGVMVTPWGVRTLPHGPSMCVASLGAVGLALLG
;
A
#
# COMPACT_ATOMS: atom_id res chain seq x y z
N MET A 1 5.85 -16.66 -10.12
CA MET A 1 4.47 -16.96 -9.63
C MET A 1 4.01 -15.94 -8.59
N LEU A 2 4.77 -15.65 -7.54
CA LEU A 2 4.39 -14.70 -6.48
C LEU A 2 4.13 -13.27 -6.97
N ALA A 3 5.00 -12.71 -7.81
CA ALA A 3 4.83 -11.35 -8.34
C ALA A 3 3.49 -11.19 -9.09
N ALA A 4 3.10 -12.17 -9.91
CA ALA A 4 1.82 -12.17 -10.61
C ALA A 4 0.64 -12.24 -9.62
N ALA A 5 0.74 -13.03 -8.56
CA ALA A 5 -0.28 -13.09 -7.51
C ALA A 5 -0.40 -11.76 -6.74
N VAL A 6 0.73 -11.10 -6.42
CA VAL A 6 0.74 -9.77 -5.78
C VAL A 6 0.14 -8.72 -6.70
N LEU A 7 0.51 -8.71 -7.99
CA LEU A 7 -0.06 -7.80 -8.99
C LEU A 7 -1.57 -8.02 -9.16
N ALA A 8 -2.02 -9.27 -9.22
CA ALA A 8 -3.44 -9.60 -9.29
C ALA A 8 -4.18 -9.13 -8.03
N TRP A 9 -3.62 -9.40 -6.84
CA TRP A 9 -4.19 -8.96 -5.57
C TRP A 9 -4.29 -7.43 -5.48
N MET A 10 -3.22 -6.71 -5.81
CA MET A 10 -3.21 -5.25 -5.89
C MET A 10 -4.23 -4.73 -6.92
N GLY A 11 -4.30 -5.36 -8.10
CA GLY A 11 -5.25 -5.00 -9.14
C GLY A 11 -6.70 -5.13 -8.68
N VAL A 12 -7.06 -6.25 -8.04
CA VAL A 12 -8.41 -6.45 -7.49
C VAL A 12 -8.70 -5.42 -6.41
N LEU A 13 -7.75 -5.13 -5.52
CA LEU A 13 -7.92 -4.11 -4.48
C LEU A 13 -8.08 -2.70 -5.05
N CYS A 14 -7.31 -2.33 -6.09
CA CYS A 14 -7.48 -1.06 -6.80
C CYS A 14 -8.88 -0.97 -7.44
N VAL A 15 -9.37 -2.04 -8.06
CA VAL A 15 -10.71 -2.08 -8.65
C VAL A 15 -11.79 -1.94 -7.56
N CYS A 16 -11.63 -2.64 -6.44
CA CYS A 16 -12.53 -2.52 -5.29
C CYS A 16 -12.52 -1.11 -4.70
N ASP A 17 -11.34 -0.50 -4.54
CA ASP A 17 -11.20 0.84 -3.97
C ASP A 17 -11.82 1.91 -4.89
N VAL A 18 -11.59 1.81 -6.21
CA VAL A 18 -12.21 2.73 -7.18
C VAL A 18 -13.73 2.56 -7.25
N ARG A 19 -14.24 1.31 -7.24
CA ARG A 19 -15.69 1.05 -7.40
C ARG A 19 -16.49 1.26 -6.12
N GLN A 20 -15.97 0.82 -4.99
CA GLN A 20 -16.71 0.76 -3.73
C GLN A 20 -16.22 1.80 -2.71
N ARG A 21 -15.08 2.46 -2.96
CA ARG A 21 -14.38 3.35 -2.00
C ARG A 21 -14.19 2.70 -0.64
N ARG A 22 -14.10 1.37 -0.63
CA ARG A 22 -13.98 0.51 0.54
C ARG A 22 -13.15 -0.70 0.16
N LEU A 23 -12.09 -0.93 0.92
CA LEU A 23 -11.24 -2.09 0.75
C LEU A 23 -11.80 -3.27 1.58
N PRO A 24 -12.17 -4.40 0.94
CA PRO A 24 -12.74 -5.54 1.63
C PRO A 24 -11.72 -6.22 2.55
N ASN A 25 -12.05 -6.35 3.85
CA ASN A 25 -11.19 -7.02 4.85
C ASN A 25 -10.82 -8.46 4.44
N TRP A 26 -11.76 -9.16 3.82
CA TRP A 26 -11.60 -10.55 3.40
C TRP A 26 -10.57 -10.72 2.29
N LEU A 27 -10.19 -9.64 1.59
CA LEU A 27 -9.15 -9.68 0.56
C LEU A 27 -7.86 -9.02 1.04
N THR A 28 -7.94 -7.91 1.78
CA THR A 28 -6.75 -7.18 2.25
C THR A 28 -5.93 -7.96 3.26
N LEU A 29 -6.57 -8.50 4.31
CA LEU A 29 -5.86 -9.17 5.40
C LEU A 29 -5.23 -10.50 4.97
N PRO A 30 -5.91 -11.38 4.21
CA PRO A 30 -5.28 -12.61 3.74
C PRO A 30 -4.11 -12.33 2.79
N GLY A 31 -4.22 -11.35 1.89
CA GLY A 31 -3.12 -10.99 0.99
C GLY A 31 -1.90 -10.47 1.76
N ALA A 32 -2.10 -9.62 2.76
CA ALA A 32 -1.03 -9.18 3.66
C ALA A 32 -0.40 -10.36 4.40
N GLY A 33 -1.21 -11.30 4.92
CA GLY A 33 -0.73 -12.51 5.58
C GLY A 33 0.11 -13.39 4.67
N VAL A 34 -0.29 -13.55 3.40
CA VAL A 34 0.47 -14.29 2.38
C VAL A 34 1.82 -13.63 2.13
N ILE A 35 1.87 -12.30 1.95
CA ILE A 35 3.13 -11.56 1.75
C ILE A 35 4.09 -11.79 2.93
N LEU A 36 3.60 -11.64 4.16
CA LEU A 36 4.40 -11.84 5.37
C LEU A 36 4.87 -13.29 5.54
N LEU A 37 4.01 -14.26 5.23
CA LEU A 37 4.36 -15.68 5.26
C LEU A 37 5.49 -16.00 4.28
N PHE A 38 5.37 -15.55 3.03
CA PHE A 38 6.40 -15.75 2.02
C PHE A 38 7.70 -15.02 2.37
N ALA A 39 7.61 -13.81 2.94
CA ALA A 39 8.78 -13.10 3.45
C ALA A 39 9.48 -13.88 4.56
N GLY A 40 8.73 -14.46 5.49
CA GLY A 40 9.25 -15.34 6.55
C GLY A 40 9.98 -16.56 5.96
N LEU A 41 9.35 -17.25 5.02
CA LEU A 41 9.93 -18.41 4.33
C LEU A 41 11.19 -18.05 3.51
N ALA A 42 11.28 -16.82 3.00
CA ALA A 42 12.43 -16.32 2.25
C ALA A 42 13.56 -15.75 3.15
N GLY A 43 13.46 -15.87 4.47
CA GLY A 43 14.45 -15.31 5.41
C GLY A 43 14.39 -13.79 5.56
N ARG A 44 13.35 -13.14 5.04
CA ARG A 44 13.08 -11.69 5.11
C ARG A 44 11.92 -11.35 6.05
N GLY A 45 11.55 -12.26 6.96
CA GLY A 45 10.41 -12.07 7.87
C GLY A 45 10.56 -10.85 8.78
N VAL A 46 11.73 -10.62 9.36
CA VAL A 46 12.00 -9.47 10.24
C VAL A 46 11.83 -8.13 9.51
N PRO A 47 12.50 -7.86 8.37
CA PRO A 47 12.32 -6.59 7.66
C PRO A 47 10.91 -6.43 7.10
N ALA A 48 10.22 -7.51 6.71
CA ALA A 48 8.83 -7.46 6.30
C ALA A 48 7.90 -7.07 7.47
N LEU A 49 8.05 -7.70 8.63
CA LEU A 49 7.26 -7.35 9.82
C LEU A 49 7.51 -5.91 10.26
N ALA A 50 8.77 -5.46 10.25
CA ALA A 50 9.15 -4.09 10.57
C ALA A 50 8.52 -3.10 9.59
N GLY A 51 8.61 -3.36 8.28
CA GLY A 51 8.00 -2.51 7.25
C GLY A 51 6.48 -2.48 7.33
N ALA A 52 5.84 -3.62 7.59
CA ALA A 52 4.38 -3.72 7.79
C ALA A 52 3.94 -2.93 9.02
N ALA A 53 4.62 -3.11 10.16
CA ALA A 53 4.32 -2.42 11.40
C ALA A 53 4.54 -0.90 11.27
N ALA A 54 5.64 -0.49 10.66
CA ALA A 54 5.95 0.93 10.45
C ALA A 54 4.90 1.60 9.56
N LEU A 55 4.57 1.01 8.41
CA LEU A 55 3.65 1.65 7.46
C LEU A 55 2.23 1.66 7.99
N ALA A 56 1.77 0.52 8.52
CA ALA A 56 0.46 0.43 9.16
C ALA A 56 0.36 1.35 10.38
N GLY A 57 1.44 1.50 11.17
CA GLY A 57 1.50 2.41 12.31
C GLY A 57 1.35 3.87 11.91
N VAL A 58 2.10 4.34 10.89
CA VAL A 58 1.97 5.70 10.36
C VAL A 58 0.55 5.94 9.84
N TYR A 59 -0.02 5.01 9.07
CA TYR A 59 -1.36 5.16 8.50
C TYR A 59 -2.45 5.09 9.58
N LEU A 60 -2.26 4.25 10.60
CA LEU A 60 -3.15 4.20 11.76
C LEU A 60 -3.13 5.52 12.53
N LEU A 61 -1.96 6.13 12.75
CA LEU A 61 -1.86 7.44 13.40
C LEU A 61 -2.58 8.52 12.59
N VAL A 62 -2.42 8.54 11.26
CA VAL A 62 -3.15 9.45 10.38
C VAL A 62 -4.65 9.19 10.43
N HIS A 63 -5.09 7.93 10.39
CA HIS A 63 -6.50 7.55 10.47
C HIS A 63 -7.13 7.95 11.82
N LEU A 64 -6.40 7.82 12.92
CA LEU A 64 -6.88 8.22 14.25
C LEU A 64 -6.93 9.75 14.42
N ALA A 65 -5.95 10.47 13.87
CA ALA A 65 -5.92 11.93 13.93
C ALA A 65 -6.93 12.58 12.96
N LEU A 66 -7.09 12.01 11.77
CA LEU A 66 -7.89 12.54 10.67
C LEU A 66 -8.70 11.41 9.99
N PRO A 67 -9.73 10.86 10.68
CA PRO A 67 -10.51 9.74 10.15
C PRO A 67 -11.27 10.07 8.86
N ALA A 68 -11.50 11.37 8.60
CA ALA A 68 -12.10 11.85 7.35
C ALA A 68 -11.11 11.87 6.18
N ALA A 69 -9.81 11.89 6.44
CA ALA A 69 -8.77 11.97 5.41
C ALA A 69 -8.32 10.59 4.90
N MET A 70 -8.34 9.57 5.75
CA MET A 70 -7.86 8.23 5.42
C MET A 70 -8.79 7.15 5.95
N GLY A 71 -9.12 6.17 5.12
CA GLY A 71 -10.01 5.07 5.52
C GLY A 71 -9.28 3.98 6.29
N ALA A 72 -9.99 3.25 7.17
CA ALA A 72 -9.45 2.07 7.83
C ALA A 72 -9.03 0.95 6.84
N GLY A 73 -9.50 1.03 5.59
CA GLY A 73 -9.06 0.16 4.50
C GLY A 73 -7.59 0.37 4.11
N ASP A 74 -7.16 1.63 4.01
CA ASP A 74 -5.78 2.00 3.63
C ASP A 74 -4.78 1.51 4.68
N VAL A 75 -5.15 1.59 5.96
CA VAL A 75 -4.36 1.05 7.08
C VAL A 75 -4.14 -0.46 6.95
N LYS A 76 -5.16 -1.21 6.50
CA LYS A 76 -5.05 -2.67 6.31
C LYS A 76 -4.20 -3.01 5.10
N LEU A 77 -4.35 -2.24 4.02
CA LEU A 77 -3.53 -2.37 2.83
C LEU A 77 -2.05 -2.09 3.15
N ALA A 78 -1.77 -1.09 3.99
CA ALA A 78 -0.43 -0.72 4.44
C ALA A 78 0.32 -1.88 5.12
N ILE A 79 -0.38 -2.83 5.76
CA ILE A 79 0.26 -4.04 6.33
C ILE A 79 0.93 -4.86 5.21
N GLY A 80 0.19 -5.15 4.14
CA GLY A 80 0.70 -5.94 3.02
C GLY A 80 1.76 -5.19 2.21
N LEU A 81 1.53 -3.91 1.93
CA LEU A 81 2.45 -3.08 1.16
C LEU A 81 3.74 -2.79 1.92
N GLY A 82 3.65 -2.44 3.20
CA GLY A 82 4.79 -2.23 4.07
C GLY A 82 5.59 -3.51 4.28
N GLY A 83 4.91 -4.65 4.37
CA GLY A 83 5.56 -5.96 4.40
C GLY A 83 6.33 -6.26 3.12
N LEU A 84 5.71 -6.02 1.97
CA LEU A 84 6.32 -6.23 0.67
C LEU A 84 7.56 -5.34 0.48
N THR A 85 7.40 -4.03 0.63
CA THR A 85 8.50 -3.07 0.41
C THR A 85 9.60 -3.22 1.46
N GLY A 86 9.24 -3.55 2.70
CA GLY A 86 10.19 -3.85 3.77
C GLY A 86 11.14 -5.00 3.41
N CYS A 87 10.68 -6.01 2.64
CA CYS A 87 11.55 -7.11 2.19
C CYS A 87 12.74 -6.63 1.33
N PHE A 88 12.58 -5.52 0.62
CA PHE A 88 13.57 -4.96 -0.29
C PHE A 88 14.45 -3.88 0.34
N GLY A 89 14.23 -3.56 1.62
CA GLY A 89 15.06 -2.64 2.40
C GLY A 89 14.38 -1.31 2.72
N VAL A 90 15.05 -0.54 3.57
CA VAL A 90 14.50 0.71 4.14
C VAL A 90 14.31 1.79 3.07
N GLU A 91 15.21 1.88 2.10
CA GLU A 91 15.10 2.86 1.00
C GLU A 91 13.86 2.62 0.14
N VAL A 92 13.59 1.35 -0.21
CA VAL A 92 12.42 0.94 -0.98
C VAL A 92 11.13 1.20 -0.20
N TRP A 93 11.14 0.84 1.08
CA TRP A 93 10.04 1.11 1.98
C TRP A 93 9.74 2.62 2.10
N PHE A 94 10.78 3.44 2.30
CA PHE A 94 10.65 4.88 2.45
C PHE A 94 10.17 5.54 1.16
N LEU A 95 10.73 5.15 0.02
CA LEU A 95 10.31 5.63 -1.29
C LEU A 95 8.82 5.34 -1.55
N ALA A 96 8.37 4.11 -1.26
CA ALA A 96 6.96 3.75 -1.41
C ALA A 96 6.06 4.55 -0.44
N ALA A 97 6.47 4.67 0.82
CA ALA A 97 5.74 5.39 1.86
C ALA A 97 5.57 6.88 1.54
N LEU A 98 6.58 7.50 0.94
CA LEU A 98 6.57 8.91 0.55
C LEU A 98 5.87 9.14 -0.80
N ALA A 99 6.11 8.28 -1.79
CA ALA A 99 5.52 8.42 -3.12
C ALA A 99 4.00 8.23 -3.11
N ALA A 100 3.47 7.36 -2.25
CA ALA A 100 2.02 7.12 -2.16
C ALA A 100 1.20 8.41 -1.87
N PRO A 101 1.42 9.14 -0.75
CA PRO A 101 0.68 10.39 -0.48
C PRO A 101 0.99 11.49 -1.48
N LEU A 102 2.23 11.58 -1.99
CA LEU A 102 2.58 12.57 -3.04
C LEU A 102 1.79 12.32 -4.33
N LEU A 103 1.68 11.06 -4.78
CA LEU A 103 0.89 10.69 -5.95
C LEU A 103 -0.58 11.05 -5.74
N THR A 104 -1.17 10.73 -4.58
CA THR A 104 -2.55 11.11 -4.27
C THR A 104 -2.75 12.62 -4.27
N ALA A 105 -1.81 13.38 -3.69
CA ALA A 105 -1.87 14.83 -3.64
C ALA A 105 -1.79 15.44 -5.05
N VAL A 106 -0.84 15.00 -5.88
CA VAL A 106 -0.72 15.44 -7.28
C VAL A 106 -1.99 15.11 -8.06
N CYS A 107 -2.48 13.87 -7.98
CA CYS A 107 -3.75 13.51 -8.62
C CYS A 107 -4.91 14.39 -8.11
N GLY A 108 -4.96 14.67 -6.80
CA GLY A 108 -5.97 15.54 -6.19
C GLY A 108 -5.99 16.93 -6.79
N VAL A 109 -4.81 17.56 -6.91
CA VAL A 109 -4.64 18.87 -7.54
C VAL A 109 -5.08 18.82 -9.02
N MET A 110 -4.70 17.78 -9.76
CA MET A 110 -5.06 17.64 -11.18
C MET A 110 -6.57 17.47 -11.41
N VAL A 111 -7.29 16.80 -10.51
CA VAL A 111 -8.73 16.57 -10.64
C VAL A 111 -9.60 17.65 -9.99
N THR A 112 -8.99 18.56 -9.22
CA THR A 112 -9.69 19.66 -8.53
C THR A 112 -10.50 20.52 -9.51
N PRO A 113 -10.01 20.88 -10.72
CA PRO A 113 -10.79 21.63 -11.70
C PRO A 113 -12.06 20.91 -12.19
N TRP A 114 -12.13 19.57 -12.05
CA TRP A 114 -13.30 18.76 -12.43
C TRP A 114 -14.28 18.54 -11.27
N GLY A 115 -14.08 19.20 -10.13
CA GLY A 115 -14.99 19.10 -8.97
C GLY A 115 -14.91 17.78 -8.21
N VAL A 116 -13.89 16.95 -8.46
CA VAL A 116 -13.66 15.69 -7.74
C VAL A 116 -13.15 16.00 -6.34
N ARG A 117 -13.97 15.75 -5.32
CA ARG A 117 -13.66 16.09 -3.92
C ARG A 117 -12.88 15.02 -3.15
N THR A 118 -12.91 13.78 -3.62
CA THR A 118 -12.34 12.63 -2.90
C THR A 118 -11.71 11.67 -3.89
N LEU A 119 -10.44 11.34 -3.70
CA LEU A 119 -9.74 10.35 -4.49
C LEU A 119 -9.45 9.09 -3.67
N PRO A 120 -9.59 7.89 -4.27
CA PRO A 120 -9.13 6.65 -3.66
C PRO A 120 -7.61 6.67 -3.49
N HIS A 121 -7.12 6.46 -2.27
CA HIS A 121 -5.70 6.46 -1.94
C HIS A 121 -5.03 5.11 -2.25
N GLY A 122 -5.79 4.02 -2.26
CA GLY A 122 -5.30 2.67 -2.52
C GLY A 122 -4.54 2.52 -3.84
N PRO A 123 -5.04 3.03 -4.99
CA PRO A 123 -4.32 2.99 -6.27
C PRO A 123 -2.93 3.63 -6.20
N SER A 124 -2.81 4.82 -5.60
CA SER A 124 -1.52 5.49 -5.41
C SER A 124 -0.57 4.68 -4.51
N MET A 125 -1.08 4.04 -3.45
CA MET A 125 -0.27 3.17 -2.61
C MET A 125 0.28 1.96 -3.39
N CYS A 126 -0.56 1.31 -4.19
CA CYS A 126 -0.15 0.18 -5.02
C CYS A 126 0.89 0.60 -6.08
N VAL A 127 0.65 1.70 -6.79
CA VAL A 127 1.57 2.22 -7.82
C VAL A 127 2.92 2.61 -7.20
N ALA A 128 2.91 3.33 -6.06
CA ALA A 128 4.13 3.69 -5.36
C ALA A 128 4.93 2.46 -4.91
N SER A 129 4.25 1.46 -4.33
CA SER A 129 4.90 0.24 -3.85
C SER A 129 5.48 -0.59 -4.99
N LEU A 130 4.73 -0.75 -6.09
CA LEU A 130 5.20 -1.45 -7.29
C LEU A 130 6.36 -0.72 -7.96
N GLY A 131 6.29 0.61 -8.06
CA GLY A 131 7.37 1.42 -8.62
C GLY A 131 8.64 1.28 -7.80
N ALA A 132 8.55 1.40 -6.47
CA ALA A 132 9.71 1.28 -5.58
C ALA A 132 10.33 -0.12 -5.64
N VAL A 133 9.52 -1.18 -5.57
CA VAL A 133 10.00 -2.57 -5.69
C VAL A 133 10.57 -2.84 -7.08
N GLY A 134 9.94 -2.32 -8.13
CA GLY A 134 10.41 -2.44 -9.51
C GLY A 134 11.80 -1.81 -9.70
N LEU A 135 12.03 -0.62 -9.15
CA LEU A 135 13.34 0.02 -9.15
C LEU A 135 14.39 -0.82 -8.40
N ALA A 136 14.03 -1.37 -7.25
CA ALA A 136 14.92 -2.24 -6.47
C ALA A 136 15.25 -3.58 -7.14
N LEU A 137 14.42 -4.03 -8.08
CA LEU A 137 14.66 -5.23 -8.87
C LEU A 137 15.50 -4.95 -10.13
N LEU A 138 15.56 -3.70 -10.58
CA LEU A 138 16.31 -3.27 -11.77
C LEU A 138 17.71 -2.73 -11.46
N GLY A 139 17.93 -2.26 -10.24
CA GLY A 139 19.24 -1.83 -9.73
C GLY A 139 20.06 -2.97 -9.16
#